data_AF-A0A7W9DC49-F1
#
_entry.id   AF-A0A7W9DC49-F1
#
_cell.length_a   1.000
_cell.length_b   1.000
_cell.length_c   1.000
_cell.angle_alpha   90.00
_cell.angle_beta   90.00
_cell.angle_gamma   90.00
#
_symmetry.space_group_name_H-M   'P 1'
#
loop_
_entity.id
_entity.type
_entity.pdbx_description
1 polymer ?
#
loop_
_entity_poly.entity_id
_entity_poly.type
_entity_poly.pdbx_seq_one_letter_code
_entity_poly.pdbx_strand_id
1 'polypeptide(L)'
;MNRLSHLARWLAAALILFGAAPAMAALIHFDDIAPDIYSSGDVLQTSGYTFLFLADPTSAANGWSSGVGALLDGGADSSCDILACPSGASGNYLAILNDGGLQLSHAQGFMLAGFDYSFIAPVAGGIDQNWGQLQLSGLLRDGSMMTATLDFPGQGSDGNYHFQPALLPAAFGSQVFVNLTFNACIFNALGLCSNTLAFPAFNQAQFGLDNISINAVAEPPTSMLMLAGLCAIGMLSRRRQAHRLQGA
;
A
#
# COMPACT_ATOMS: atom_id res chain seq x y z
N MET A 1 -48.67 38.00 9.52
CA MET A 1 -47.20 37.93 9.68
C MET A 1 -46.86 36.65 10.47
N ASN A 2 -45.72 36.00 10.17
CA ASN A 2 -45.09 34.86 10.89
C ASN A 2 -45.45 33.39 10.54
N ARG A 3 -45.58 33.01 9.26
CA ARG A 3 -45.48 31.57 8.85
C ARG A 3 -44.30 31.21 7.94
N LEU A 4 -43.57 32.19 7.41
CA LEU A 4 -42.41 31.95 6.53
C LEU A 4 -41.11 31.57 7.25
N SER A 5 -41.03 31.73 8.59
CA SER A 5 -39.79 31.52 9.36
C SER A 5 -39.49 30.06 9.72
N HIS A 6 -40.49 29.17 9.70
CA HIS A 6 -40.30 27.77 10.12
C HIS A 6 -39.84 26.87 8.97
N LEU A 7 -40.28 27.09 7.73
CA LEU A 7 -39.87 26.30 6.56
C LEU A 7 -38.41 26.50 6.18
N ALA A 8 -37.85 27.70 6.39
CA ALA A 8 -36.45 28.01 6.10
C ALA A 8 -35.47 27.27 7.05
N ARG A 9 -35.92 26.89 8.26
CA ARG A 9 -35.06 26.21 9.25
C ARG A 9 -34.90 24.71 8.99
N TRP A 10 -35.88 24.06 8.34
CA TRP A 10 -35.78 22.63 8.01
C TRP A 10 -34.93 22.34 6.76
N LEU A 11 -34.77 23.31 5.85
CA LEU A 11 -33.93 23.17 4.65
C LEU A 11 -32.42 23.29 4.94
N ALA A 12 -32.03 24.01 6.00
CA ALA A 12 -30.62 24.15 6.39
C ALA A 12 -30.04 22.89 7.07
N ALA A 13 -30.89 22.05 7.67
CA ALA A 13 -30.47 20.83 8.36
C ALA A 13 -30.20 19.63 7.42
N ALA A 14 -30.76 19.65 6.21
CA ALA A 14 -30.62 18.54 5.25
C ALA A 14 -29.34 18.58 4.40
N LEU A 15 -28.62 19.72 4.37
CA LEU A 15 -27.43 19.89 3.51
C LEU A 15 -26.12 19.41 4.13
N ILE A 16 -26.09 19.09 5.43
CA ILE A 16 -24.87 18.72 6.17
C ILE A 16 -24.56 17.22 6.04
N LEU A 17 -25.50 16.39 5.57
CA LEU A 17 -25.36 14.93 5.53
C LEU A 17 -24.82 14.35 4.20
N PHE A 18 -24.56 15.18 3.18
CA PHE A 18 -24.15 14.70 1.84
C PHE A 18 -22.67 14.95 1.48
N GLY A 19 -21.84 15.36 2.44
CA GLY A 19 -20.45 15.76 2.19
C GLY A 19 -19.39 14.66 2.39
N ALA A 20 -19.73 13.51 2.96
CA ALA A 20 -18.79 12.42 3.17
C ALA A 20 -19.04 11.34 2.10
N ALA A 21 -18.34 11.42 0.97
CA ALA A 21 -18.10 10.21 0.20
C ALA A 21 -17.46 9.18 1.15
N PRO A 22 -17.85 7.89 1.10
CA PRO A 22 -17.22 6.89 1.94
C PRO A 22 -15.75 6.87 1.56
N ALA A 23 -14.92 7.36 2.47
CA ALA A 23 -13.50 7.14 2.40
C ALA A 23 -13.36 5.62 2.62
N MET A 24 -13.14 4.85 1.55
CA MET A 24 -13.02 3.41 1.64
C MET A 24 -11.60 3.03 2.05
N ALA A 25 -11.47 2.51 3.28
CA ALA A 25 -10.31 1.73 3.64
C ALA A 25 -10.33 0.42 2.83
N ALA A 26 -9.17 -0.04 2.39
CA ALA A 26 -9.04 -1.24 1.57
C ALA A 26 -8.01 -2.19 2.20
N LEU A 27 -8.30 -3.49 2.17
CA LEU A 27 -7.32 -4.53 2.46
C LEU A 27 -6.92 -5.18 1.13
N ILE A 28 -5.63 -5.16 0.83
CA ILE A 28 -5.06 -5.86 -0.32
C ILE A 28 -4.45 -7.16 0.20
N HIS A 29 -5.11 -8.27 -0.10
CA HIS A 29 -4.61 -9.63 0.07
C HIS A 29 -4.41 -10.25 -1.31
N PHE A 30 -3.71 -11.39 -1.40
CA PHE A 30 -3.33 -11.98 -2.68
C PHE A 30 -3.98 -13.33 -2.99
N ASP A 31 -4.92 -13.78 -2.15
CA ASP A 31 -5.55 -15.11 -2.24
C ASP A 31 -6.32 -15.35 -3.54
N ASP A 32 -6.82 -14.29 -4.17
CA ASP A 32 -7.56 -14.35 -5.42
C ASP A 32 -6.64 -14.32 -6.67
N ILE A 33 -5.32 -14.27 -6.46
CA ILE A 33 -4.31 -14.21 -7.52
C ILE A 33 -3.57 -15.55 -7.55
N ALA A 34 -3.42 -16.16 -8.72
CA ALA A 34 -2.70 -17.42 -8.85
C ALA A 34 -1.20 -17.22 -8.59
N PRO A 35 -0.50 -18.21 -7.99
CA PRO A 35 0.95 -18.19 -7.84
C PRO A 35 1.67 -17.93 -9.17
N ASP A 36 2.68 -17.06 -9.15
CA ASP A 36 3.43 -16.63 -10.34
C ASP A 36 4.82 -16.10 -9.94
N ILE A 37 5.72 -15.92 -10.91
CA ILE A 37 7.07 -15.38 -10.72
C ILE A 37 7.21 -14.09 -11.52
N TYR A 38 7.77 -13.07 -10.87
CA TYR A 38 7.92 -11.73 -11.41
C TYR A 38 9.38 -11.35 -11.59
N SER A 39 9.67 -10.78 -12.75
CA SER A 39 10.94 -10.14 -13.08
C SER A 39 10.88 -8.64 -12.80
N SER A 40 12.04 -8.01 -12.69
CA SER A 40 12.11 -6.56 -12.51
C SER A 40 11.55 -5.85 -13.73
N GLY A 41 10.70 -4.86 -13.50
CA GLY A 41 9.91 -4.17 -14.52
C GLY A 41 8.51 -4.75 -14.71
N ASP A 42 8.23 -5.95 -14.21
CA ASP A 42 6.89 -6.51 -14.24
C ASP A 42 5.94 -5.71 -13.35
N VAL A 43 4.66 -5.77 -13.70
CA VAL A 43 3.59 -5.04 -13.02
C VAL A 43 2.47 -5.98 -12.64
N LEU A 44 2.09 -5.96 -11.37
CA LEU A 44 0.88 -6.59 -10.86
C LEU A 44 -0.17 -5.51 -10.55
N GLN A 45 -1.37 -5.66 -11.09
CA GLN A 45 -2.50 -4.79 -10.78
C GLN A 45 -3.55 -5.55 -9.99
N THR A 46 -3.87 -5.07 -8.80
CA THR A 46 -4.90 -5.66 -7.94
C THR A 46 -5.54 -4.60 -7.05
N SER A 47 -6.84 -4.74 -6.77
CA SER A 47 -7.61 -3.83 -5.91
C SER A 47 -7.51 -2.34 -6.30
N GLY A 48 -7.25 -2.04 -7.57
CA GLY A 48 -7.04 -0.67 -8.08
C GLY A 48 -5.62 -0.13 -7.92
N TYR A 49 -4.72 -0.87 -7.28
CA TYR A 49 -3.33 -0.50 -7.05
C TYR A 49 -2.40 -1.11 -8.09
N THR A 50 -1.27 -0.44 -8.32
CA THR A 50 -0.20 -0.92 -9.19
C THR A 50 1.04 -1.23 -8.38
N PHE A 51 1.49 -2.48 -8.49
CA PHE A 51 2.70 -3.01 -7.89
C PHE A 51 3.75 -3.18 -8.99
N LEU A 52 4.87 -2.45 -8.90
CA LEU A 52 6.00 -2.54 -9.81
C LEU A 52 7.15 -3.27 -9.11
N PHE A 53 7.62 -4.34 -9.73
CA PHE A 53 8.74 -5.12 -9.24
C PHE A 53 10.06 -4.44 -9.62
N LEU A 54 10.92 -4.17 -8.64
CA LEU A 54 12.16 -3.43 -8.80
C LEU A 54 13.37 -4.37 -8.78
N ALA A 55 14.29 -4.13 -9.71
CA ALA A 55 15.57 -4.82 -9.78
C ALA A 55 16.41 -4.57 -8.52
N ASP A 56 17.28 -5.52 -8.19
CA ASP A 56 18.33 -5.33 -7.20
C ASP A 56 19.29 -4.19 -7.62
N PRO A 57 20.05 -3.59 -6.69
CA PRO A 57 20.90 -2.46 -6.99
C PRO A 57 21.92 -2.71 -8.11
N THR A 58 22.40 -3.95 -8.26
CA THR A 58 23.39 -4.30 -9.28
C THR A 58 22.74 -4.41 -10.65
N SER A 59 21.63 -5.14 -10.76
CA SER A 59 20.89 -5.27 -12.02
C SER A 59 20.33 -3.93 -12.48
N ALA A 60 19.78 -3.12 -11.55
CA ALA A 60 19.28 -1.78 -11.83
C ALA A 60 20.36 -0.87 -12.42
N ALA A 61 21.56 -0.85 -11.83
CA ALA A 61 22.67 -0.01 -12.28
C ALA A 61 23.18 -0.38 -13.68
N ASN A 62 23.02 -1.65 -14.08
CA ASN A 62 23.45 -2.16 -15.39
C ASN A 62 22.31 -2.22 -16.42
N GLY A 63 21.09 -1.82 -16.05
CA GLY A 63 19.90 -1.91 -16.92
C GLY A 63 19.50 -3.35 -17.25
N TRP A 64 19.80 -4.30 -16.36
CA TRP A 64 19.46 -5.71 -16.51
C TRP A 64 18.12 -6.02 -15.86
N SER A 65 17.45 -7.06 -16.35
CA SER A 65 16.29 -7.63 -15.69
C SER A 65 16.70 -8.84 -14.84
N SER A 66 16.24 -8.90 -13.60
CA SER A 66 16.42 -10.03 -12.68
C SER A 66 15.05 -10.55 -12.21
N GLY A 67 14.95 -11.84 -11.89
CA GLY A 67 13.79 -12.36 -11.15
C GLY A 67 13.80 -11.74 -9.76
N VAL A 68 12.74 -11.07 -9.34
CA VAL A 68 12.75 -10.31 -8.06
C VAL A 68 11.52 -10.52 -7.21
N GLY A 69 10.50 -11.21 -7.73
CA GLY A 69 9.28 -11.45 -6.99
C GLY A 69 8.67 -12.80 -7.30
N ALA A 70 7.84 -13.28 -6.38
CA ALA A 70 6.95 -14.39 -6.60
C ALA A 70 5.68 -14.19 -5.78
N LEU A 71 4.54 -14.62 -6.31
CA LEU A 71 3.36 -14.88 -5.51
C LEU A 71 3.43 -16.34 -5.06
N LEU A 72 3.51 -16.57 -3.75
CA LEU A 72 3.67 -17.89 -3.16
C LEU A 72 2.42 -18.30 -2.41
N ASP A 73 2.07 -19.59 -2.50
CA ASP A 73 1.02 -20.20 -1.67
C ASP A 73 1.64 -20.58 -0.32
N GLY A 74 1.23 -19.89 0.74
CA GLY A 74 1.70 -20.12 2.11
C GLY A 74 1.19 -21.39 2.75
N GLY A 75 0.21 -22.07 2.14
CA GLY A 75 -0.26 -23.40 2.54
C GLY A 75 0.46 -24.55 1.85
N ALA A 76 1.27 -24.28 0.83
CA ALA A 76 1.96 -25.31 0.05
C ALA A 76 3.46 -25.38 0.39
N ASP A 77 3.89 -26.50 0.98
CA ASP A 77 5.29 -26.76 1.31
C ASP A 77 6.23 -26.61 0.10
N SER A 78 5.74 -26.92 -1.12
CA SER A 78 6.50 -26.85 -2.37
C SER A 78 6.77 -25.43 -2.88
N SER A 79 6.10 -24.41 -2.34
CA SER A 79 6.35 -23.01 -2.73
C SER A 79 7.77 -22.56 -2.36
N CYS A 80 8.45 -23.32 -1.50
CA CYS A 80 9.63 -22.89 -0.77
C CYS A 80 10.73 -23.96 -0.72
N ASP A 81 10.90 -24.72 -1.82
CA ASP A 81 11.89 -25.81 -1.91
C ASP A 81 13.35 -25.34 -1.77
N ILE A 82 13.63 -24.05 -2.01
CA ILE A 82 14.99 -23.47 -2.05
C ILE A 82 15.21 -22.44 -0.94
N LEU A 83 14.13 -21.92 -0.33
CA LEU A 83 14.15 -20.82 0.63
C LEU A 83 13.39 -21.19 1.90
N ALA A 84 13.78 -20.63 3.03
CA ALA A 84 13.00 -20.78 4.26
C ALA A 84 11.91 -19.71 4.30
N CYS A 85 10.78 -20.03 3.68
CA CYS A 85 9.64 -19.15 3.66
C CYS A 85 9.01 -18.96 5.04
N PRO A 86 8.42 -17.78 5.27
CA PRO A 86 7.71 -17.51 6.49
C PRO A 86 6.48 -18.40 6.63
N SER A 87 6.27 -18.87 7.84
CA SER A 87 5.04 -19.53 8.27
C SER A 87 3.97 -18.51 8.63
N GLY A 88 2.72 -18.98 8.70
CA GLY A 88 1.61 -18.18 9.20
C GLY A 88 0.89 -17.30 8.18
N ALA A 89 1.24 -17.38 6.89
CA ALA A 89 0.42 -16.80 5.83
C ALA A 89 -0.92 -17.58 5.71
N SER A 90 -2.03 -16.87 5.66
CA SER A 90 -3.36 -17.45 5.44
C SER A 90 -3.74 -17.36 3.97
N GLY A 91 -3.02 -18.10 3.12
CA GLY A 91 -3.23 -18.10 1.67
C GLY A 91 -2.00 -17.61 0.91
N ASN A 92 -2.20 -16.80 -0.12
CA ASN A 92 -1.12 -16.36 -1.01
C ASN A 92 -0.49 -15.06 -0.51
N TYR A 93 0.82 -14.93 -0.64
CA TYR A 93 1.57 -13.72 -0.27
C TYR A 93 2.61 -13.34 -1.32
N LEU A 94 3.05 -12.08 -1.30
CA LEU A 94 4.15 -11.62 -2.15
C LEU A 94 5.49 -11.87 -1.49
N ALA A 95 6.34 -12.66 -2.14
CA ALA A 95 7.75 -12.80 -1.81
C ALA A 95 8.57 -11.90 -2.72
N ILE A 96 9.41 -11.05 -2.14
CA ILE A 96 10.40 -10.25 -2.86
C ILE A 96 11.77 -10.87 -2.61
N LEU A 97 12.42 -11.23 -3.71
CA LEU A 97 13.58 -12.11 -3.76
C LEU A 97 14.76 -11.39 -4.43
N ASN A 98 15.95 -11.98 -4.36
CA ASN A 98 17.13 -11.49 -5.08
C ASN A 98 17.48 -10.04 -4.78
N ASP A 99 17.31 -9.60 -3.53
CA ASP A 99 17.58 -8.22 -3.08
C ASP A 99 16.76 -7.14 -3.80
N GLY A 100 15.68 -7.55 -4.46
CA GLY A 100 14.79 -6.67 -5.19
C GLY A 100 13.91 -5.81 -4.29
N GLY A 101 13.01 -5.09 -4.95
CA GLY A 101 12.07 -4.20 -4.29
C GLY A 101 10.67 -4.29 -4.86
N LEU A 102 9.72 -3.67 -4.17
CA LEU A 102 8.34 -3.55 -4.61
C LEU A 102 7.90 -2.10 -4.47
N GLN A 103 7.41 -1.50 -5.55
CA GLN A 103 6.79 -0.19 -5.51
C GLN A 103 5.28 -0.29 -5.65
N LEU A 104 4.57 0.17 -4.64
CA LEU A 104 3.12 0.36 -4.64
C LEU A 104 2.78 1.78 -5.09
N SER A 105 1.81 1.92 -5.99
CA SER A 105 1.30 3.20 -6.46
C SER A 105 -0.20 3.19 -6.70
N HIS A 106 -0.81 4.37 -6.60
CA HIS A 106 -2.23 4.60 -6.89
C HIS A 106 -2.43 6.00 -7.49
N ALA A 107 -3.28 6.13 -8.50
CA ALA A 107 -3.44 7.39 -9.24
C ALA A 107 -3.95 8.54 -8.36
N GLN A 108 -4.79 8.23 -7.35
CA GLN A 108 -5.30 9.20 -6.38
C GLN A 108 -4.45 9.25 -5.10
N GLY A 109 -3.29 8.58 -5.08
CA GLY A 109 -2.52 8.36 -3.87
C GLY A 109 -3.26 7.48 -2.85
N PHE A 110 -2.59 7.20 -1.74
CA PHE A 110 -3.06 6.30 -0.69
C PHE A 110 -2.38 6.60 0.65
N MET A 111 -3.00 6.17 1.76
CA MET A 111 -2.41 6.23 3.09
C MET A 111 -2.17 4.81 3.59
N LEU A 112 -0.95 4.45 3.93
CA LEU A 112 -0.66 3.11 4.47
C LEU A 112 -1.14 3.00 5.92
N ALA A 113 -2.05 2.09 6.20
CA ALA A 113 -2.53 1.81 7.56
C ALA A 113 -1.67 0.75 8.26
N GLY A 114 -1.22 -0.24 7.51
CA GLY A 114 -0.43 -1.36 8.00
C GLY A 114 -0.23 -2.42 6.91
N PHE A 115 0.53 -3.45 7.22
CA PHE A 115 0.74 -4.63 6.40
C PHE A 115 1.37 -5.71 7.27
N ASP A 116 1.28 -6.96 6.85
CA ASP A 116 2.03 -8.05 7.45
C ASP A 116 3.31 -8.27 6.66
N TYR A 117 4.42 -8.54 7.37
CA TYR A 117 5.71 -8.79 6.75
C TYR A 117 6.51 -9.83 7.50
N SER A 118 7.45 -10.45 6.79
CA SER A 118 8.40 -11.37 7.38
C SER A 118 9.72 -11.40 6.62
N PHE A 119 10.75 -11.92 7.26
CA PHE A 119 12.00 -12.25 6.58
C PHE A 119 11.86 -13.60 5.86
N ILE A 120 12.40 -13.68 4.65
CA ILE A 120 12.56 -14.96 3.95
C ILE A 120 14.02 -15.34 4.08
N ALA A 121 14.33 -16.35 4.89
CA ALA A 121 15.73 -16.72 5.07
C ALA A 121 16.24 -17.49 3.83
N PRO A 122 17.48 -17.22 3.38
CA PRO A 122 18.06 -17.92 2.21
C PRO A 122 18.19 -19.44 2.41
N VAL A 123 18.25 -19.88 3.67
CA VAL A 123 18.39 -21.29 4.05
C VAL A 123 17.57 -21.57 5.31
N ALA A 124 17.01 -22.77 5.40
CA ALA A 124 16.25 -23.23 6.56
C ALA A 124 17.17 -23.62 7.73
N GLY A 125 16.63 -23.56 8.96
CA GLY A 125 17.33 -23.98 10.17
C GLY A 125 18.46 -23.03 10.62
N GLY A 126 18.43 -21.78 10.16
CA GLY A 126 19.33 -20.73 10.62
C GLY A 126 19.06 -20.33 12.07
N ILE A 127 20.04 -19.67 12.69
CA ILE A 127 19.88 -19.11 14.04
C ILE A 127 18.82 -17.99 14.04
N ASP A 128 18.01 -17.96 15.09
CA ASP A 128 17.09 -16.87 15.35
C ASP A 128 17.88 -15.60 15.68
N GLN A 129 17.91 -14.68 14.73
CA GLN A 129 18.47 -13.36 14.90
C GLN A 129 17.81 -12.38 13.94
N ASN A 130 17.95 -11.09 14.27
CA ASN A 130 17.60 -10.02 13.36
C ASN A 130 18.68 -9.92 12.27
N TRP A 131 18.38 -10.40 11.07
CA TRP A 131 19.29 -10.38 9.93
C TRP A 131 19.30 -9.04 9.18
N GLY A 132 18.31 -8.17 9.40
CA GLY A 132 18.15 -7.00 8.55
C GLY A 132 16.89 -6.18 8.81
N GLN A 133 16.62 -5.26 7.89
CA GLN A 133 15.49 -4.36 8.02
C GLN A 133 14.71 -4.27 6.71
N LEU A 134 13.40 -4.11 6.84
CA LEU A 134 12.55 -3.61 5.79
C LEU A 134 12.63 -2.08 5.78
N GLN A 135 13.01 -1.51 4.64
CA GLN A 135 13.08 -0.08 4.39
C GLN A 135 11.88 0.37 3.55
N LEU A 136 11.19 1.38 4.04
CA LEU A 136 10.09 2.04 3.38
C LEU A 136 10.54 3.41 2.88
N SER A 137 10.29 3.72 1.62
CA SER A 137 10.58 5.02 1.01
C SER A 137 9.42 5.45 0.14
N GLY A 138 8.71 6.52 0.54
CA GLY A 138 7.52 6.98 -0.17
C GLY A 138 7.62 8.44 -0.62
N LEU A 139 7.12 8.70 -1.83
CA LEU A 139 6.94 10.05 -2.37
C LEU A 139 5.58 10.60 -1.99
N LEU A 140 5.57 11.76 -1.35
CA LEU A 140 4.34 12.47 -0.98
C LEU A 140 3.83 13.32 -2.14
N ARG A 141 2.57 13.76 -2.05
CA ARG A 141 1.93 14.59 -3.09
C ARG A 141 2.62 15.94 -3.33
N ASP A 142 3.33 16.46 -2.33
CA ASP A 142 4.09 17.71 -2.44
C ASP A 142 5.50 17.51 -3.03
N GLY A 143 5.85 16.27 -3.38
CA GLY A 143 7.14 15.89 -3.92
C GLY A 143 8.22 15.60 -2.86
N SER A 144 7.91 15.72 -1.57
CA SER A 144 8.83 15.35 -0.49
C SER A 144 8.90 13.83 -0.31
N MET A 145 10.01 13.36 0.25
CA MET A 145 10.23 11.94 0.56
C MET A 145 10.04 11.69 2.05
N MET A 146 9.37 10.59 2.38
CA MET A 146 9.30 10.08 3.74
C MET A 146 9.84 8.66 3.79
N THR A 147 10.61 8.35 4.84
CA THR A 147 11.19 7.03 5.05
C THR A 147 10.81 6.46 6.41
N ALA A 148 10.79 5.14 6.50
CA ALA A 148 10.70 4.38 7.74
C ALA A 148 11.51 3.10 7.60
N THR A 149 11.97 2.55 8.72
CA THR A 149 12.66 1.26 8.76
C THR A 149 12.04 0.40 9.84
N LEU A 150 11.89 -0.90 9.55
CA LEU A 150 11.34 -1.90 10.45
C LEU A 150 12.34 -3.05 10.54
N ASP A 151 12.73 -3.42 11.76
CA ASP A 151 13.51 -4.63 11.98
C ASP A 151 12.70 -5.86 11.57
N PHE A 152 13.31 -6.82 10.89
CA PHE A 152 12.59 -8.05 10.57
C PHE A 152 12.17 -8.79 11.85
N PRO A 153 10.96 -9.40 11.87
CA PRO A 153 10.56 -10.24 12.97
C PRO A 153 11.48 -11.46 13.07
N GLY A 154 11.68 -11.95 14.30
CA GLY A 154 12.45 -13.16 14.57
C GLY A 154 11.70 -14.45 14.23
N GLN A 155 12.30 -15.57 14.58
CA GLN A 155 11.70 -16.89 14.43
C GLN A 155 10.70 -17.19 15.56
N GLY A 156 9.71 -18.03 15.24
CA GLY A 156 8.83 -18.65 16.23
C GLY A 156 9.51 -19.82 16.95
N SER A 157 8.79 -20.44 17.89
CA SER A 157 9.26 -21.62 18.61
C SER A 157 9.47 -22.86 17.73
N ASP A 158 8.94 -22.83 16.50
CA ASP A 158 9.12 -23.84 15.47
C ASP A 158 10.39 -23.63 14.62
N GLY A 159 11.14 -22.54 14.85
CA GLY A 159 12.35 -22.20 14.12
C GLY A 159 12.10 -21.57 12.75
N ASN A 160 10.84 -21.27 12.40
CA ASN A 160 10.48 -20.57 11.17
C ASN A 160 10.30 -19.08 11.43
N TYR A 161 10.58 -18.26 10.42
CA TYR A 161 10.14 -16.86 10.44
C TYR A 161 8.62 -16.80 10.29
N HIS A 162 7.97 -15.83 10.93
CA HIS A 162 6.51 -15.68 10.84
C HIS A 162 6.14 -14.30 10.33
N PHE A 163 5.02 -14.21 9.63
CA PHE A 163 4.40 -12.92 9.36
C PHE A 163 4.03 -12.23 10.67
N GLN A 164 4.36 -10.94 10.74
CA GLN A 164 3.99 -10.07 11.85
C GLN A 164 3.44 -8.75 11.31
N PRO A 165 2.47 -8.14 12.01
CA PRO A 165 1.93 -6.84 11.63
C PRO A 165 2.99 -5.76 11.81
N ALA A 166 3.11 -4.89 10.82
CA ALA A 166 4.02 -3.75 10.84
C ALA A 166 3.59 -2.69 11.85
N LEU A 167 4.52 -2.32 12.74
CA LEU A 167 4.34 -1.19 13.67
C LEU A 167 4.88 0.09 13.03
N LEU A 168 4.02 0.78 12.29
CA LEU A 168 4.40 2.01 11.58
C LEU A 168 4.51 3.20 12.54
N PRO A 169 5.53 4.08 12.37
CA PRO A 169 5.55 5.37 13.05
C PRO A 169 4.27 6.16 12.76
N ALA A 170 3.65 6.76 13.77
CA ALA A 170 2.38 7.47 13.62
C ALA A 170 2.42 8.59 12.56
N ALA A 171 3.58 9.23 12.39
CA ALA A 171 3.79 10.24 11.36
C ALA A 171 3.76 9.65 9.94
N PHE A 172 4.16 8.40 9.76
CA PHE A 172 4.21 7.71 8.46
C PHE A 172 2.81 7.30 7.99
N GLY A 173 2.01 6.69 8.88
CA GLY A 173 0.65 6.25 8.54
C GLY A 173 -0.37 7.38 8.31
N SER A 174 0.01 8.63 8.60
CA SER A 174 -0.82 9.82 8.35
C SER A 174 -0.50 10.54 7.03
N GLN A 175 0.49 10.07 6.26
CA GLN A 175 0.84 10.68 4.98
C GLN A 175 0.10 10.07 3.79
N VAL A 176 -0.20 10.93 2.81
CA VAL A 176 -0.74 10.52 1.50
C VAL A 176 0.41 10.32 0.53
N PHE A 177 0.71 9.07 0.24
CA PHE A 177 1.73 8.64 -0.71
C PHE A 177 1.19 8.63 -2.13
N VAL A 178 2.02 9.01 -3.10
CA VAL A 178 1.80 8.79 -4.53
C VAL A 178 2.41 7.45 -4.94
N ASN A 179 3.61 7.17 -4.43
CA ASN A 179 4.23 5.86 -4.48
C ASN A 179 4.86 5.54 -3.11
N LEU A 180 5.00 4.25 -2.84
CA LEU A 180 5.69 3.71 -1.68
C LEU A 180 6.53 2.52 -2.14
N THR A 181 7.82 2.57 -1.84
CA THR A 181 8.75 1.49 -2.15
C THR A 181 9.11 0.73 -0.89
N PHE A 182 9.01 -0.59 -0.97
CA PHE A 182 9.49 -1.56 0.00
C PHE A 182 10.79 -2.17 -0.54
N ASN A 183 11.86 -2.07 0.23
CA ASN A 183 13.14 -2.72 -0.05
C ASN A 183 13.64 -3.37 1.24
N ALA A 184 14.46 -4.40 1.14
CA ALA A 184 15.13 -4.97 2.31
C ALA A 184 16.63 -4.69 2.29
N CYS A 185 17.23 -4.74 3.46
CA CYS A 185 18.68 -4.78 3.65
C CYS A 185 19.04 -5.81 4.71
N ILE A 186 20.30 -6.24 4.69
CA ILE A 186 20.88 -7.11 5.73
C ILE A 186 21.93 -6.38 6.53
N PHE A 187 22.07 -6.71 7.81
CA PHE A 187 23.13 -6.20 8.65
C PHE A 187 24.46 -6.86 8.32
N ASN A 188 25.50 -6.05 8.15
CA ASN A 188 26.87 -6.55 8.07
C ASN A 188 27.49 -6.74 9.46
N ALA A 189 28.75 -7.19 9.51
CA ALA A 189 29.49 -7.40 10.76
C ALA A 189 29.68 -6.12 11.62
N LEU A 190 29.44 -4.94 11.06
CA LEU A 190 29.47 -3.65 11.75
C LEU A 190 28.08 -3.19 12.21
N GLY A 191 27.04 -4.00 12.01
CA GLY A 191 25.65 -3.67 12.30
C GLY A 191 25.05 -2.64 11.34
N LEU A 192 25.68 -2.38 10.19
CA LEU A 192 25.13 -1.49 9.17
C LEU A 192 24.24 -2.28 8.23
N CYS A 193 23.00 -1.83 8.06
CA CYS A 193 22.06 -2.43 7.14
C CYS A 193 22.33 -1.93 5.72
N SER A 194 22.65 -2.82 4.78
CA SER A 194 22.91 -2.43 3.39
C SER A 194 22.29 -3.37 2.37
N ASN A 195 21.83 -2.76 1.28
CA ASN A 195 21.50 -3.38 0.02
C ASN A 195 21.68 -2.30 -1.05
N THR A 196 22.93 -2.07 -1.44
CA THR A 196 23.33 -0.99 -2.35
C THR A 196 24.31 -1.51 -3.39
N LEU A 197 24.56 -0.73 -4.45
CA LEU A 197 25.55 -1.13 -5.46
C LEU A 197 26.96 -1.32 -4.88
N ALA A 198 27.35 -0.51 -3.87
CA ALA A 198 28.66 -0.60 -3.24
C ALA A 198 28.75 -1.75 -2.22
N PHE A 199 27.62 -2.07 -1.58
CA PHE A 199 27.49 -3.11 -0.56
C PHE A 199 26.19 -3.88 -0.82
N PRO A 200 26.17 -4.78 -1.81
CA PRO A 200 24.98 -5.55 -2.15
C PRO A 200 24.69 -6.59 -1.07
N ALA A 201 23.43 -7.01 -0.97
CA ALA A 201 23.02 -8.02 0.00
C ALA A 201 23.28 -9.47 -0.48
N PHE A 202 23.70 -9.65 -1.74
CA PHE A 202 24.08 -10.94 -2.33
C PHE A 202 22.97 -12.01 -2.27
N ASN A 203 21.76 -11.62 -2.63
CA ASN A 203 20.54 -12.44 -2.59
C ASN A 203 20.21 -12.94 -1.17
N GLN A 204 20.30 -12.04 -0.20
CA GLN A 204 20.01 -12.36 1.21
C GLN A 204 18.97 -11.40 1.81
N ALA A 205 18.69 -10.28 1.16
CA ALA A 205 17.67 -9.32 1.59
C ALA A 205 16.31 -9.70 0.99
N GLN A 206 15.78 -10.85 1.38
CA GLN A 206 14.50 -11.37 0.89
C GLN A 206 13.40 -11.19 1.95
N PHE A 207 12.19 -10.86 1.51
CA PHE A 207 11.10 -10.55 2.43
C PHE A 207 9.73 -10.93 1.87
N GLY A 208 8.81 -11.26 2.76
CA GLY A 208 7.41 -11.49 2.45
C GLY A 208 6.56 -10.26 2.81
N LEU A 209 5.52 -10.00 2.02
CA LEU A 209 4.48 -9.02 2.28
C LEU A 209 3.10 -9.65 2.10
N ASP A 210 2.20 -9.36 3.04
CA ASP A 210 0.80 -9.77 3.00
C ASP A 210 -0.11 -8.70 3.65
N ASN A 211 -1.43 -8.82 3.46
CA ASN A 211 -2.47 -8.04 4.14
C ASN A 211 -2.21 -6.52 4.16
N ILE A 212 -1.89 -5.93 3.01
CA ILE A 212 -1.58 -4.50 2.93
C ILE A 212 -2.87 -3.69 3.14
N SER A 213 -2.94 -3.04 4.29
CA SER A 213 -4.08 -2.25 4.74
C SER A 213 -3.88 -0.78 4.37
N ILE A 214 -4.85 -0.23 3.66
CA ILE A 214 -4.86 1.14 3.17
C ILE A 214 -5.97 1.91 3.88
N ASN A 215 -5.58 3.03 4.49
CA ASN A 215 -6.52 4.00 5.04
C ASN A 215 -7.14 4.80 3.91
N ALA A 216 -8.38 5.19 4.14
CA ALA A 216 -9.11 5.95 3.18
C ALA A 216 -8.54 7.35 2.96
N VAL A 217 -8.36 7.72 1.70
CA VAL A 217 -7.98 9.08 1.30
C VAL A 217 -9.24 9.82 0.90
N ALA A 218 -9.48 11.00 1.48
CA ALA A 218 -10.59 11.85 1.06
C ALA A 218 -10.44 12.15 -0.44
N GLU A 219 -11.43 11.77 -1.25
CA GLU A 219 -11.40 12.04 -2.67
C GLU A 219 -11.28 13.56 -2.93
N PRO A 220 -10.64 13.97 -4.03
CA PRO A 220 -10.61 15.37 -4.43
C PRO A 220 -12.02 15.97 -4.44
N PRO A 221 -12.17 17.29 -4.24
CA PRO A 221 -13.47 17.96 -4.17
C PRO A 221 -14.27 17.94 -5.48
N THR A 222 -13.91 17.13 -6.48
CA THR A 222 -14.68 16.93 -7.71
C THR A 222 -16.10 16.48 -7.42
N SER A 223 -16.31 15.65 -6.40
CA SER A 223 -17.64 15.26 -5.91
C SER A 223 -18.40 16.47 -5.34
N MET A 224 -17.73 17.33 -4.56
CA MET A 224 -18.31 18.61 -4.09
C MET A 224 -18.63 19.57 -5.24
N LEU A 225 -17.77 19.67 -6.26
CA LEU A 225 -17.99 20.51 -7.44
C LEU A 225 -19.15 19.98 -8.29
N MET A 226 -19.27 18.66 -8.44
CA MET A 226 -20.40 18.03 -9.13
C MET A 226 -21.70 18.28 -8.38
N LEU A 227 -21.70 18.14 -7.05
CA LEU A 227 -22.86 18.43 -6.21
C LEU A 227 -23.24 19.92 -6.26
N ALA A 228 -22.25 20.81 -6.19
CA ALA A 228 -22.45 22.25 -6.32
C ALA A 228 -23.02 22.61 -7.71
N GLY A 229 -22.53 21.97 -8.77
CA GLY A 229 -23.04 22.10 -10.13
C GLY A 229 -24.51 21.68 -10.23
N LEU A 230 -24.89 20.53 -9.68
CA LEU A 230 -26.26 20.04 -9.65
C LEU A 230 -27.18 20.95 -8.82
N CYS A 231 -26.72 21.45 -7.68
CA CYS A 231 -27.43 22.43 -6.86
C CYS A 231 -27.69 23.74 -7.61
N ALA A 232 -26.68 24.24 -8.34
CA ALA A 232 -26.83 25.45 -9.16
C ALA A 232 -27.86 25.25 -10.28
N ILE A 233 -27.86 24.10 -10.95
CA ILE A 233 -28.85 23.74 -11.98
C ILE A 233 -30.26 23.67 -11.37
N GLY A 234 -30.41 23.06 -10.19
CA GLY A 234 -31.69 22.98 -9.48
C GLY A 234 -32.24 24.34 -9.05
N MET A 235 -31.39 25.28 -8.63
CA MET A 235 -31.80 26.64 -8.31
C MET A 235 -32.24 27.42 -9.57
N LEU A 236 -31.55 27.24 -10.69
CA LEU A 236 -31.90 27.88 -11.96
C LEU A 236 -33.20 27.33 -12.56
N SER A 237 -33.47 26.03 -12.42
CA SER A 237 -34.71 25.42 -12.93
C SER A 237 -35.95 25.94 -12.19
N ARG A 238 -35.88 26.14 -10.87
CA ARG A 238 -36.98 26.73 -10.07
C ARG A 238 -37.25 28.18 -10.45
N ARG A 239 -36.22 28.98 -10.73
CA ARG A 239 -36.40 30.38 -11.19
C ARG A 239 -37.13 30.46 -12.53
N ARG A 240 -36.86 29.52 -13.45
CA ARG A 240 -37.54 29.45 -14.75
C ARG A 240 -39.01 29.05 -14.62
N GLN A 241 -39.34 28.15 -13.70
CA GLN A 241 -40.73 27.79 -13.43
C GLN A 241 -41.52 28.93 -12.76
N ALA A 242 -40.90 29.68 -11.83
CA ALA A 242 -41.54 30.84 -11.19
C ALA A 242 -41.86 31.97 -12.18
N HIS A 243 -40.99 32.22 -13.17
CA HIS A 243 -41.26 33.22 -14.21
C HIS A 243 -42.37 32.82 -15.18
N ARG A 244 -42.59 31.52 -15.45
CA ARG A 244 -43.69 31.06 -16.32
C ARG A 244 -45.08 31.22 -15.68
N LEU A 245 -45.17 31.30 -14.36
CA LEU A 245 -46.42 31.46 -13.62
C LEU A 245 -46.84 32.93 -13.43
N GLN A 246 -46.02 33.90 -13.85
CA GLN A 246 -46.33 35.34 -13.80
C GLN A 246 -46.73 35.92 -15.17
N GLY A 247 -46.74 35.09 -16.22
CA GLY A 247 -47.09 35.47 -17.59
C GLY A 247 -48.37 34.81 -18.13
N ALA A 248 -49.19 34.22 -17.26
CA ALA A 248 -50.52 33.70 -17.55
C ALA A 248 -51.53 34.40 -16.63
#